data_AF-Q9PS06-F1
#
_entry.id   AF-Q9PS06-F1
#
_cell.length_a   1.000
_cell.length_b   1.000
_cell.length_c   1.000
_cell.angle_alpha   90.00
_cell.angle_beta   90.00
_cell.angle_gamma   90.00
#
_symmetry.space_group_name_H-M   'P 1'
#
loop_
_entity.id
_entity.type
_entity.pdbx_description
1 polymer ?
#
loop_
_entity_poly.entity_id
_entity_poly.type
_entity_poly.pdbx_seq_one_letter_code
_entity_poly.pdbx_strand_id
1 'polypeptide(L)' 'DCPSDWSPYEGHCYRVFTEPQNWADAEKFC' A
#
# COMPACT_ATOMS: atom_id res chain seq x y z
N ASP A 1 2.08 13.10 8.30
CA ASP A 1 1.16 13.39 7.18
C ASP A 1 1.38 12.40 6.05
N CYS A 2 0.35 11.64 5.69
CA CYS A 2 0.40 10.66 4.60
C CYS A 2 -0.14 11.28 3.29
N PRO A 3 0.24 10.76 2.11
CA PRO A 3 -0.35 11.20 0.85
C PRO A 3 -1.87 11.00 0.84
N SER A 4 -2.59 11.76 0.02
CA SER A 4 -4.02 11.50 -0.23
C SER A 4 -4.17 10.05 -0.68
N ASP A 5 -5.14 9.34 -0.10
CA ASP A 5 -5.43 7.90 -0.29
C ASP A 5 -4.64 6.92 0.58
N TRP A 6 -3.82 7.41 1.51
CA TRP A 6 -3.09 6.57 2.48
C TRP A 6 -3.59 6.80 3.90
N SER A 7 -3.70 5.71 4.65
CA SER A 7 -4.12 5.71 6.06
C SER A 7 -2.90 5.77 6.98
N PRO A 8 -2.81 6.75 7.89
CA PRO A 8 -1.74 6.80 8.89
C PRO A 8 -1.98 5.79 10.01
N TYR A 9 -0.92 5.08 10.42
CA TYR A 9 -0.92 4.24 11.62
C TYR A 9 0.51 4.08 12.16
N GLU A 10 0.72 4.30 13.47
CA GLU A 10 2.02 4.12 14.15
C GLU A 10 3.22 4.78 13.44
N GLY A 11 3.03 5.99 12.89
CA GLY A 11 4.09 6.72 12.18
C GLY A 11 4.35 6.27 10.74
N HIS A 12 3.58 5.30 10.24
CA HIS A 12 3.65 4.81 8.87
C HIS A 12 2.36 5.09 8.09
N CYS A 13 2.42 4.94 6.76
CA CYS A 13 1.31 5.15 5.85
C CYS A 13 1.00 3.83 5.14
N TYR A 14 -0.27 3.44 5.11
CA TYR A 14 -0.73 2.19 4.51
C TYR A 14 -1.81 2.43 3.47
N ARG A 15 -1.78 1.66 2.38
CA ARG A 15 -2.82 1.64 1.36
C ARG A 15 -3.12 0.20 0.98
N VAL A 16 -4.41 -0.10 0.86
CA VAL A 16 -4.88 -1.42 0.46
C VAL A 16 -5.15 -1.41 -1.04
N PHE A 17 -4.62 -2.41 -1.73
CA PHE A 17 -4.90 -2.69 -3.14
C PHE A 17 -5.68 -4.01 -3.22
N THR A 18 -6.78 -4.01 -3.97
CA THR A 18 -7.68 -5.18 -4.10
C THR A 18 -7.45 -5.97 -5.39
N GLU A 19 -6.55 -5.51 -6.26
CA GLU A 19 -6.20 -6.17 -7.51
C GLU A 19 -5.46 -7.49 -7.21
N PRO A 20 -5.96 -8.65 -7.68
CA PRO A 20 -5.27 -9.92 -7.50
C PRO A 20 -3.95 -9.93 -8.25
N GLN A 21 -2.85 -10.17 -7.55
CA GLN A 21 -1.50 -10.27 -8.10
C GLN A 21 -0.77 -11.46 -7.46
N ASN A 22 0.21 -12.02 -8.16
CA ASN A 22 1.16 -12.92 -7.49
C ASN A 22 2.10 -12.09 -6.58
N TRP A 23 2.84 -12.78 -5.72
CA TRP A 23 3.70 -12.11 -4.75
C TRP A 23 4.77 -11.21 -5.39
N ALA A 24 5.43 -11.67 -6.47
CA ALA A 24 6.50 -10.93 -7.13
C ALA A 24 5.99 -9.65 -7.82
N ASP A 25 4.81 -9.73 -8.45
CA ASP A 25 4.17 -8.57 -9.08
C ASP A 25 3.71 -7.55 -8.02
N ALA A 26 3.13 -8.02 -6.90
CA ALA A 26 2.70 -7.16 -5.79
C ALA A 26 3.88 -6.45 -5.10
N GLU A 27 5.00 -7.15 -4.90
CA GLU A 27 6.23 -6.56 -4.35
C GLU A 27 6.79 -5.48 -5.29
N LYS A 28 6.83 -5.76 -6.60
CA LYS A 28 7.34 -4.81 -7.60
C LYS A 28 6.43 -3.60 -7.81
N PHE A 29 5.13 -3.76 -7.59
CA PHE A 29 4.15 -2.69 -7.71
C PHE A 29 4.29 -1.65 -6.58
N CYS A 30 4.74 -2.09 -5.41
CA CYS A 30 5.06 -1.21 -4.28
C CYS A 30 6.37 -0.45 -4.52
#